data_AF-A0A059LBC0-F1
#
_entry.id   AF-A0A059LBC0-F1
#
_cell.length_a   1.000
_cell.length_b   1.000
_cell.length_c   1.000
_cell.angle_alpha   90.00
_cell.angle_beta   90.00
_cell.angle_gamma   90.00
#
_symmetry.space_group_name_H-M   'P 1'
#
loop_
_entity.id
_entity.type
_entity.pdbx_description
1 polymer ?
#
loop_
_entity_poly.entity_id
_entity_poly.type
_entity_poly.pdbx_seq_one_letter_code
_entity_poly.pdbx_strand_id
1 'polypeptide(L)' 'PAQKSFRTKMKLAKKARQNRPIPPWIRFRTDNTIRYNAKRRHWRRTKLGI' A
#
# COMPACT_ATOMS: atom_id res chain seq x y z
N PRO A 1 12.52 -16.09 -3.22
CA PRO A 1 13.59 -16.33 -2.23
C PRO A 1 13.01 -16.55 -0.82
N ALA A 2 13.22 -17.76 -0.29
CA ALA A 2 12.81 -18.12 1.07
C ALA A 2 13.66 -17.38 2.13
N GLN A 3 14.98 -17.29 1.92
CA GLN A 3 15.88 -16.51 2.75
C GLN A 3 15.96 -15.06 2.26
N LYS A 4 15.71 -14.10 3.14
CA LYS A 4 15.72 -12.65 2.85
C LYS A 4 16.38 -11.92 4.01
N SER A 5 17.19 -10.90 3.70
CA SER A 5 17.74 -9.99 4.72
C SER A 5 16.62 -9.24 5.46
N PHE A 6 16.92 -8.80 6.69
CA PHE A 6 15.98 -8.03 7.51
C PHE A 6 15.51 -6.75 6.80
N ARG A 7 16.44 -6.05 6.11
CA ARG A 7 16.12 -4.83 5.34
C ARG A 7 15.05 -5.09 4.27
N THR A 8 15.17 -6.19 3.54
CA THR A 8 14.17 -6.57 2.52
C THR A 8 12.84 -6.94 3.17
N LYS A 9 12.85 -7.70 4.27
CA LYS A 9 11.62 -8.03 5.03
C LYS A 9 10.90 -6.78 5.53
N MET A 10 11.63 -5.81 6.09
CA MET A 10 11.09 -4.52 6.55
C MET A 10 10.43 -3.72 5.41
N LYS A 11 11.09 -3.64 4.25
CA LYS A 11 10.52 -2.98 3.06
C LYS A 11 9.23 -3.67 2.60
N LEU A 12 9.21 -5.01 2.54
CA LEU A 12 8.03 -5.79 2.15
C LEU A 12 6.88 -5.59 3.14
N ALA A 13 7.15 -5.63 4.45
CA ALA A 13 6.16 -5.39 5.49
C ALA A 13 5.56 -3.97 5.42
N LYS A 14 6.38 -2.95 5.13
CA LYS A 14 5.88 -1.58 4.92
C LYS A 14 4.98 -1.49 3.69
N LYS A 15 5.37 -2.10 2.56
CA LYS A 15 4.57 -2.12 1.33
C LYS A 15 3.27 -2.90 1.47
N ALA A 16 3.25 -3.95 2.29
CA ALA A 16 2.02 -4.67 2.62
C ALA A 16 1.05 -3.77 3.42
N ARG A 17 1.53 -3.11 4.48
CA ARG A 17 0.71 -2.20 5.31
C ARG A 17 0.14 -1.01 4.53
N GLN A 18 0.88 -0.48 3.56
CA GLN A 18 0.43 0.63 2.71
C GLN A 18 -0.68 0.23 1.71
N ASN A 19 -0.79 -1.05 1.35
CA ASN A 19 -1.67 -1.51 0.28
C ASN A 19 -3.11 -1.79 0.74
N ARG A 20 -3.77 -0.78 1.31
CA ARG A 20 -5.13 -0.87 1.85
C ARG A 20 -6.09 0.13 1.17
N PRO A 21 -7.40 -0.12 1.14
CA PRO A 21 -8.38 0.87 0.73
C PRO A 21 -8.38 2.07 1.68
N ILE A 22 -8.98 3.18 1.24
CA ILE A 22 -9.15 4.37 2.08
C ILE A 22 -10.17 4.06 3.18
N PRO A 23 -9.91 4.46 4.44
CA PRO A 23 -10.89 4.38 5.51
C PRO A 23 -12.21 5.10 5.18
N PRO A 24 -13.38 4.52 5.52
CA PRO A 24 -14.68 5.10 5.16
C PRO A 24 -14.89 6.53 5.65
N TRP A 25 -14.49 6.82 6.89
CA TRP A 25 -14.70 8.14 7.52
C TRP A 25 -13.98 9.28 6.81
N ILE A 26 -12.90 9.01 6.06
CA ILE A 26 -12.21 10.04 5.27
C ILE A 26 -13.14 10.59 4.19
N ARG A 27 -14.04 9.75 3.64
CA ARG A 27 -15.00 10.17 2.63
C ARG A 27 -16.00 11.21 3.15
N PHE A 28 -16.27 11.21 4.45
CA PHE A 28 -17.25 12.09 5.09
C PHE A 28 -16.66 13.40 5.62
N ARG A 29 -15.36 13.64 5.43
CA ARG A 29 -14.74 14.90 5.82
C ARG A 29 -15.20 16.02 4.89
N THR A 30 -15.46 17.20 5.44
CA THR A 30 -15.76 18.41 4.66
C THR A 30 -14.63 18.73 3.68
N ASP A 31 -14.99 19.20 2.49
CA ASP A 31 -14.08 19.54 1.37
C ASP A 31 -13.12 18.41 0.94
N ASN A 32 -13.48 17.15 1.21
CA ASN A 32 -12.67 16.03 0.80
C ASN A 32 -12.82 15.74 -0.71
N THR A 33 -11.73 15.88 -1.45
CA THR A 33 -11.64 15.53 -2.87
C THR A 33 -11.24 14.06 -3.12
N ILE A 34 -10.82 13.34 -2.07
CA ILE A 34 -10.22 12.00 -2.18
C ILE A 34 -11.31 10.92 -2.27
N ARG A 35 -11.36 10.20 -3.40
CA ARG A 35 -12.34 9.12 -3.66
C ARG A 35 -11.81 7.71 -3.36
N TYR A 36 -10.58 7.42 -3.79
CA TYR A 36 -9.94 6.11 -3.66
C TYR A 36 -8.42 6.24 -3.54
N ASN A 37 -7.76 5.14 -3.12
CA ASN A 37 -6.30 5.11 -2.99
C ASN A 37 -5.66 4.92 -4.37
N ALA A 38 -5.27 6.01 -5.02
CA ALA A 38 -4.62 5.97 -6.33
C ALA A 38 -3.27 5.22 -6.34
N LYS A 39 -2.61 5.10 -5.18
CA LYS A 39 -1.32 4.40 -5.03
C LYS A 39 -1.48 2.92 -4.63
N ARG A 40 -2.71 2.38 -4.64
CA ARG A 40 -2.96 0.96 -4.35
C ARG A 40 -2.31 0.10 -5.43
N ARG A 41 -1.67 -0.99 -5.02
CA ARG A 41 -0.85 -1.84 -5.90
C ARG A 41 -1.35 -3.27 -5.93
N HIS A 42 -1.40 -3.86 -7.12
CA HIS A 42 -1.62 -5.29 -7.29
C HIS A 42 -0.31 -6.02 -7.65
N TRP A 43 -0.04 -7.17 -7.03
CA TRP A 43 1.25 -7.86 -7.13
C TRP A 43 1.51 -8.50 -8.51
N ARG A 44 0.45 -8.83 -9.27
CA ARG A 44 0.59 -9.31 -10.64
C ARG A 44 0.86 -8.19 -11.63
N ARG A 45 0.27 -6.99 -11.44
CA ARG A 45 0.34 -5.87 -12.38
C ARG A 45 1.60 -5.02 -12.23
N THR A 46 2.03 -4.72 -11.00
CA THR A 46 3.18 -3.84 -10.76
C THR A 46 4.12 -4.43 -9.71
N LYS A 47 5.40 -4.56 -10.08
CA LYS A 47 6.46 -5.13 -9.23
C LYS A 47 7.09 -4.05 -8.35
N LEU A 48 7.69 -4.48 -7.24
CA LEU A 48 8.23 -3.57 -6.21
C LEU A 48 9.68 -3.15 -6.47
N GLY A 49 10.43 -3.84 -7.34
CA GLY A 49 11.84 -3.55 -7.60
C GLY A 49 12.72 -3.65 -6.35
N ILE A 50 12.45 -4.64 -5.49
CA ILE A 50 13.19 -4.91 -4.24
C ILE A 50 13.81 -6.29 -4.32
#